data_AF-A0A0W4ZHL4-F1
#
_entry.id   AF-A0A0W4ZHL4-F1
#
_cell.length_a   1.000
_cell.length_b   1.000
_cell.length_c   1.000
_cell.angle_alpha   90.00
_cell.angle_beta   90.00
_cell.angle_gamma   90.00
#
_symmetry.space_group_name_H-M   'P 1'
#
loop_
_entity.id
_entity.type
_entity.pdbx_description
1 polymer ?
#
loop_
_entity_poly.entity_id
_entity_poly.type
_entity_poly.pdbx_seq_one_letter_code
_entity_poly.pdbx_strand_id
1 'polypeptide(L)'
;MRIVHFLKNEAKKLGTGLTGIETHPDPRPVLLETYHQLLEVLSHMPNHSVYRQATETLTKQRQATVEKNTLREDIENGIASGLIEEVILQAKDELRLAKKMLEWKPWEDLEVPPPPGQWEYFRKK
;
A
#
# COMPACT_ATOMS: atom_id res chain seq x y z
N MET A 1 -15.12 -21.20 29.72
CA MET A 1 -14.55 -20.12 28.87
C MET A 1 -14.68 -20.35 27.35
N ARG A 2 -15.38 -21.36 26.82
CA ARG A 2 -15.51 -21.56 25.36
C ARG A 2 -16.48 -20.61 24.65
N ILE A 3 -17.55 -20.20 25.33
CA ILE A 3 -18.61 -19.35 24.76
C ILE A 3 -18.09 -17.94 24.44
N VAL A 4 -17.28 -17.36 25.33
CA VAL A 4 -16.70 -16.01 25.11
C VAL A 4 -15.72 -15.96 23.94
N HIS A 5 -15.03 -17.07 23.66
CA HIS A 5 -14.10 -17.17 22.54
C HIS A 5 -14.85 -17.30 21.20
N PHE A 6 -15.96 -18.06 21.20
CA PHE A 6 -16.85 -18.21 20.06
C PHE A 6 -17.48 -16.86 19.65
N LEU A 7 -18.03 -16.12 20.63
CA LEU A 7 -18.66 -14.81 20.37
C LEU A 7 -17.66 -13.75 19.90
N LYS A 8 -16.42 -13.77 20.40
CA LYS A 8 -15.35 -12.89 19.91
C LYS A 8 -15.00 -13.14 18.44
N ASN A 9 -14.95 -14.40 18.03
CA ASN A 9 -14.65 -14.76 16.63
C ASN A 9 -15.81 -14.41 15.68
N GLU A 10 -17.06 -14.52 16.12
CA GLU A 10 -18.20 -14.03 15.32
C GLU A 10 -18.24 -12.50 15.21
N ALA A 11 -17.93 -11.76 16.28
CA ALA A 11 -17.87 -10.30 16.23
C ALA A 11 -16.79 -9.78 15.26
N LYS A 12 -15.64 -10.45 15.18
CA LYS A 12 -14.58 -10.16 14.19
C LYS A 12 -15.05 -10.40 12.74
N LYS A 13 -16.08 -11.24 12.55
CA LYS A 13 -16.70 -11.52 11.25
C LYS A 13 -17.75 -10.47 10.86
N LEU A 14 -18.32 -9.75 11.84
CA LEU A 14 -19.40 -8.77 11.65
C LEU A 14 -18.90 -7.36 11.27
N GLY A 15 -17.66 -6.99 11.62
CA GLY A 15 -17.12 -5.67 11.32
C GLY A 15 -15.63 -5.55 11.62
N THR A 16 -14.95 -4.62 10.94
CA THR A 16 -13.52 -4.31 11.12
C THR A 16 -13.21 -3.58 12.44
N GLY A 17 -14.25 -3.03 13.10
CA GLY A 17 -14.09 -2.18 14.27
C GLY A 17 -13.62 -0.74 13.95
N LEU A 18 -13.47 -0.41 12.67
CA LEU A 18 -13.09 0.90 12.17
C LEU A 18 -14.27 1.53 11.41
N THR A 19 -14.58 2.80 11.72
CA THR A 19 -15.65 3.53 11.05
C THR A 19 -15.30 3.77 9.58
N GLY A 20 -16.22 3.45 8.67
CA GLY A 20 -16.05 3.70 7.23
C GLY A 20 -15.21 2.65 6.49
N ILE A 21 -14.76 1.58 7.17
CA ILE A 21 -14.08 0.44 6.53
C ILE A 21 -14.95 -0.80 6.71
N GLU A 22 -15.66 -1.17 5.65
CA GLU A 22 -16.50 -2.36 5.64
C GLU A 22 -15.67 -3.63 5.49
N THR A 23 -16.10 -4.71 6.15
CA THR A 23 -15.46 -6.02 6.04
C THR A 23 -15.65 -6.57 4.63
N HIS A 24 -14.56 -7.02 4.00
CA HIS A 24 -14.63 -7.62 2.68
C HIS A 24 -14.85 -9.14 2.77
N PRO A 25 -15.78 -9.74 2.01
CA PRO A 25 -16.07 -11.16 2.10
C PRO A 25 -14.92 -12.05 1.59
N ASP A 26 -14.23 -11.63 0.54
CA ASP A 26 -13.06 -12.34 0.00
C ASP A 26 -11.92 -11.37 -0.37
N PRO A 27 -11.09 -10.93 0.60
CA PRO A 27 -10.11 -9.87 0.41
C PRO A 27 -8.89 -10.29 -0.43
N ARG A 28 -8.55 -11.58 -0.45
CA ARG A 28 -7.32 -12.11 -1.07
C ARG A 28 -7.26 -11.92 -2.59
N PRO A 29 -8.27 -12.34 -3.39
CA PRO A 29 -8.21 -12.16 -4.84
C PRO A 29 -8.19 -10.69 -5.24
N VAL A 30 -8.97 -9.85 -4.55
CA VAL A 30 -9.01 -8.40 -4.80
C VAL A 30 -7.63 -7.77 -4.58
N LEU A 31 -6.93 -8.19 -3.52
CA LEU A 31 -5.60 -7.68 -3.22
C LEU A 31 -4.56 -8.12 -4.27
N LEU A 32 -4.60 -9.39 -4.69
CA LEU A 32 -3.73 -9.90 -5.75
C LEU A 32 -3.98 -9.19 -7.08
N GLU A 33 -5.24 -9.03 -7.48
CA GLU A 33 -5.60 -8.31 -8.70
C GLU A 33 -5.09 -6.86 -8.66
N THR A 34 -5.27 -6.18 -7.53
CA THR A 34 -4.79 -4.79 -7.35
C THR A 34 -3.27 -4.70 -7.48
N TYR A 35 -2.52 -5.66 -6.92
CA TYR A 35 -1.06 -5.70 -7.06
C TYR A 35 -0.62 -6.02 -8.48
N HIS A 36 -1.31 -6.90 -9.20
CA HIS A 36 -1.03 -7.16 -10.61
C HIS A 36 -1.22 -5.89 -11.46
N GLN A 37 -2.34 -5.19 -11.27
CA GLN A 37 -2.60 -3.90 -11.94
C GLN A 37 -1.53 -2.86 -11.59
N LEU A 38 -1.09 -2.81 -10.33
CA LEU A 38 -0.04 -1.89 -9.90
C LEU A 38 1.29 -2.21 -10.59
N LEU A 39 1.71 -3.47 -10.64
CA LEU A 39 2.93 -3.88 -11.34
C LEU A 39 2.88 -3.58 -12.84
N GLU A 40 1.71 -3.74 -13.47
CA GLU A 40 1.49 -3.35 -14.86
C GLU A 40 1.67 -1.84 -15.07
N VAL A 41 1.07 -1.01 -14.20
CA VAL A 41 1.26 0.46 -14.26
C VAL A 41 2.72 0.84 -14.04
N LEU A 42 3.41 0.24 -13.07
CA LEU A 42 4.82 0.49 -12.80
C LEU A 42 5.74 0.11 -13.96
N SER A 43 5.37 -0.89 -14.77
CA SER A 43 6.14 -1.31 -15.95
C SER A 43 6.29 -0.21 -17.01
N HIS A 44 5.38 0.77 -17.04
CA HIS A 44 5.39 1.92 -17.94
C HIS A 44 6.35 3.04 -17.47
N MET A 45 6.81 3.01 -16.22
CA MET A 45 7.78 3.98 -15.70
C MET A 45 9.21 3.57 -16.06
N PRO A 46 10.21 4.47 -16.08
CA PRO A 46 11.58 4.08 -16.37
C PRO A 46 12.23 3.28 -15.21
N ASN A 47 13.12 2.34 -15.53
CA ASN A 47 13.80 1.47 -14.56
C ASN A 47 14.67 2.23 -13.53
N HIS A 48 15.20 3.40 -13.90
CA HIS A 48 16.05 4.21 -13.01
C HIS A 48 15.24 5.01 -11.97
N SER A 49 13.92 5.08 -12.11
CA SER A 49 13.06 5.77 -11.16
C SER A 49 13.12 5.07 -9.80
N VAL A 50 13.56 5.80 -8.77
CA VAL A 50 13.61 5.30 -7.38
C VAL A 50 12.22 4.91 -6.89
N TYR A 51 11.20 5.69 -7.25
CA TYR A 51 9.80 5.39 -6.92
C TYR A 51 9.39 4.02 -7.48
N ARG A 52 9.67 3.77 -8.77
CA ARG A 52 9.37 2.47 -9.41
C ARG A 52 10.04 1.31 -8.66
N GLN A 53 11.34 1.41 -8.39
CA GLN A 53 12.11 0.34 -7.73
C GLN A 53 11.60 0.03 -6.32
N ALA A 54 11.31 1.08 -5.54
CA ALA A 54 10.80 0.95 -4.18
C ALA A 54 9.40 0.30 -4.17
N THR A 55 8.48 0.82 -4.98
CA THR A 55 7.10 0.32 -5.03
C THR A 55 7.04 -1.08 -5.61
N GLU A 56 7.84 -1.42 -6.62
CA GLU A 56 7.90 -2.80 -7.15
C GLU A 56 8.38 -3.80 -6.10
N THR A 57 9.47 -3.47 -5.39
CA THR A 57 10.02 -4.34 -4.34
C THR A 57 9.00 -4.58 -3.23
N LEU A 58 8.37 -3.51 -2.75
CA LEU A 58 7.34 -3.59 -1.72
C LEU A 58 6.12 -4.40 -2.17
N THR A 59 5.65 -4.16 -3.40
CA THR A 59 4.48 -4.85 -3.96
C THR A 59 4.76 -6.33 -4.14
N LYS A 60 5.92 -6.71 -4.69
CA LYS A 60 6.34 -8.11 -4.87
C LYS A 60 6.48 -8.83 -3.52
N GLN A 61 7.06 -8.18 -2.52
CA GLN A 61 7.14 -8.72 -1.16
C GLN A 61 5.75 -9.00 -0.59
N ARG A 62 4.85 -8.01 -0.66
CA ARG A 62 3.48 -8.13 -0.14
C ARG A 62 2.69 -9.20 -0.91
N GLN A 63 2.82 -9.24 -2.23
CA GLN A 63 2.19 -10.25 -3.07
C GLN A 63 2.64 -11.67 -2.69
N ALA A 64 3.95 -11.89 -2.54
CA ALA A 64 4.49 -13.20 -2.13
C ALA A 64 3.93 -13.67 -0.77
N THR A 65 3.75 -12.74 0.19
CA THR A 65 3.13 -13.04 1.49
C THR A 65 1.65 -13.44 1.34
N VAL A 66 0.90 -12.77 0.45
CA VAL A 66 -0.52 -13.06 0.18
C VAL A 66 -0.71 -14.36 -0.60
N GLU A 67 0.24 -14.72 -1.47
CA GLU A 67 0.22 -15.98 -2.21
C GLU A 67 0.52 -17.17 -1.29
N LYS A 68 1.52 -17.02 -0.41
CA LYS A 68 1.95 -18.05 0.55
C LYS A 68 0.88 -18.40 1.58
N ASN A 69 0.14 -17.40 2.06
CA ASN A 69 -0.81 -17.56 3.16
C ASN A 69 -2.25 -17.59 2.65
N THR A 70 -3.06 -18.52 3.17
CA THR A 70 -4.50 -18.60 2.85
C THR A 70 -5.37 -17.95 3.92
N LEU A 71 -4.92 -17.97 5.18
CA LEU A 71 -5.64 -17.39 6.29
C LEU A 71 -5.39 -15.88 6.37
N ARG A 72 -6.48 -15.14 6.62
CA ARG A 72 -6.45 -13.68 6.78
C ARG A 72 -5.45 -13.22 7.84
N GLU A 73 -5.44 -13.87 9.00
CA GLU A 73 -4.60 -13.47 10.14
C GLU A 73 -3.11 -13.63 9.84
N ASP A 74 -2.73 -14.67 9.09
CA ASP A 74 -1.35 -14.90 8.67
C ASP A 74 -0.88 -13.85 7.65
N ILE A 75 -1.80 -13.39 6.78
CA ILE A 75 -1.53 -12.29 5.84
C ILE A 75 -1.34 -10.97 6.62
N GLU A 76 -2.22 -10.66 7.56
CA GLU A 76 -2.15 -9.45 8.39
C GLU A 76 -0.84 -9.41 9.20
N ASN A 77 -0.47 -10.52 9.85
CA ASN A 77 0.79 -10.63 10.59
C ASN A 77 2.02 -10.59 9.69
N GLY A 78 1.95 -11.19 8.50
CA GLY A 78 3.06 -11.21 7.55
C GLY A 78 3.35 -9.85 6.90
N ILE A 79 2.32 -9.03 6.69
CA ILE A 79 2.46 -7.66 6.13
C ILE A 79 2.68 -6.62 7.24
N ALA A 80 2.19 -6.89 8.46
CA ALA A 80 2.34 -6.04 9.64
C ALA A 80 1.92 -4.57 9.40
N SER A 81 0.83 -4.35 8.65
CA SER A 81 0.34 -3.02 8.25
C SER A 81 -1.14 -2.79 8.57
N GLY A 82 -1.64 -3.38 9.65
CA GLY A 82 -3.05 -3.28 10.07
C GLY A 82 -3.93 -4.43 9.57
N LEU A 83 -5.22 -4.17 9.44
CA LEU A 83 -6.21 -5.14 8.93
C LEU A 83 -6.09 -5.31 7.41
N ILE A 84 -6.54 -6.46 6.90
CA ILE A 84 -6.47 -6.74 5.46
C ILE A 84 -7.26 -5.74 4.61
N GLU A 85 -8.37 -5.19 5.12
CA GLU A 85 -9.15 -4.17 4.43
C GLU A 85 -8.39 -2.83 4.31
N GLU A 86 -7.62 -2.45 5.35
CA GLU A 86 -6.74 -1.28 5.28
C GLU A 86 -5.64 -1.48 4.25
N VAL A 87 -5.08 -2.71 4.16
CA VAL A 87 -4.08 -3.06 3.16
C VAL A 87 -4.65 -2.97 1.74
N ILE A 88 -5.91 -3.38 1.53
CA ILE A 88 -6.60 -3.20 0.24
C ILE A 88 -6.76 -1.71 -0.09
N LEU A 89 -7.14 -0.88 0.87
CA LEU A 89 -7.25 0.57 0.67
C LEU A 89 -5.90 1.18 0.30
N GLN A 90 -4.83 0.83 1.03
CA GLN A 90 -3.46 1.24 0.72
C GLN A 90 -3.07 0.83 -0.71
N ALA A 91 -3.35 -0.41 -1.12
CA ALA A 91 -3.02 -0.90 -2.46
C ALA A 91 -3.78 -0.13 -3.56
N LYS A 92 -5.06 0.19 -3.33
CA LYS A 92 -5.87 1.00 -4.26
C LYS A 92 -5.38 2.44 -4.34
N ASP A 93 -5.01 3.02 -3.21
CA ASP A 93 -4.43 4.37 -3.16
C ASP A 93 -3.08 4.42 -3.86
N GLU A 94 -2.22 3.42 -3.66
CA GLU A 94 -0.93 3.30 -4.35
C GLU A 94 -1.14 3.13 -5.86
N LEU A 95 -2.11 2.33 -6.30
CA LEU A 95 -2.47 2.22 -7.72
C LEU A 95 -2.92 3.56 -8.31
N ARG A 96 -3.74 4.32 -7.57
CA ARG A 96 -4.16 5.66 -7.98
C ARG A 96 -2.99 6.64 -8.02
N LEU A 97 -2.09 6.55 -7.06
CA LEU A 97 -0.87 7.35 -7.00
C LEU A 97 0.04 7.04 -8.19
N ALA A 98 0.29 5.75 -8.47
CA ALA A 98 1.12 5.31 -9.59
C ALA A 98 0.60 5.84 -10.94
N LYS A 99 -0.71 5.84 -11.15
CA LYS A 99 -1.34 6.45 -12.34
C LYS A 99 -1.06 7.95 -12.45
N LYS A 100 -1.07 8.68 -11.32
CA LYS A 100 -0.70 10.11 -11.29
C LYS A 100 0.79 10.34 -11.48
N MET A 101 1.65 9.47 -10.93
CA MET A 101 3.10 9.55 -11.10
C MET A 101 3.52 9.40 -12.57
N LEU A 102 2.75 8.64 -13.37
CA LEU A 102 2.94 8.58 -14.82
C LEU A 102 2.71 9.93 -15.51
N GLU A 103 1.74 10.71 -15.04
CA GLU A 103 1.46 12.05 -15.55
C GLU A 103 2.51 13.06 -15.06
N TRP A 104 2.86 13.02 -13.77
CA TRP A 104 3.74 14.00 -13.13
C TRP A 104 5.23 13.79 -13.41
N LYS A 105 5.64 12.56 -13.77
CA LYS A 105 7.03 12.19 -14.09
C LYS A 105 8.06 12.71 -13.08
N PRO A 106 7.93 12.39 -11.78
CA PRO A 106 8.79 12.92 -10.71
C PRO A 106 10.26 12.45 -10.79
N TRP A 107 10.59 11.56 -11.73
CA TRP A 107 11.95 11.09 -11.98
C TRP A 107 12.74 12.00 -12.93
N GLU A 108 12.09 13.01 -13.50
CA GLU A 108 12.77 14.06 -14.25
C GLU A 108 13.47 15.05 -13.30
N ASP A 109 14.38 15.86 -13.84
CA ASP A 109 15.06 16.89 -13.07
C ASP A 109 14.08 17.94 -12.54
N LEU A 110 14.50 18.68 -11.51
CA LEU A 110 13.70 19.75 -10.92
C LEU A 110 13.31 20.79 -11.99
N GLU A 111 12.00 20.98 -12.19
CA GLU A 111 11.46 21.96 -13.15
C GLU A 111 11.93 23.38 -12.83
N VAL A 112 12.00 23.73 -11.54
CA VAL A 112 12.45 25.05 -11.06
C VAL A 112 13.54 24.86 -10.00
N PRO A 113 14.80 25.23 -10.30
CA PRO A 113 15.85 25.24 -9.29
C PRO A 113 15.57 26.33 -8.25
N PRO A 114 15.96 26.13 -6.98
CA PRO A 114 15.72 27.11 -5.93
C PRO A 114 16.52 28.40 -6.19
N PRO A 115 15.95 29.59 -5.94
CA PRO A 115 16.69 30.83 -6.04
C PRO A 115 17.81 30.88 -4.98
N PRO A 116 18.90 31.61 -5.24
CA PRO A 116 20.02 31.71 -4.31
C PRO A 116 19.53 32.29 -2.97
N GLY A 117 19.84 31.61 -1.88
CA GLY A 117 19.43 32.01 -0.52
C GLY A 117 18.05 31.53 -0.08
N GLN A 118 17.25 30.86 -0.92
CA GLN A 118 15.90 30.36 -0.55
C GLN A 118 15.89 29.48 0.71
N TRP A 119 16.91 28.63 0.85
CA TRP A 119 17.06 27.67 1.94
C TRP A 119 18.11 28.10 2.98
N GLU A 120 18.56 29.35 2.92
CA GLU A 120 19.45 29.94 3.93
C GLU A 120 18.60 30.65 4.99
N TYR A 121 18.34 29.98 6.12
CA TYR A 121 17.49 30.53 7.17
C TYR A 121 18.22 31.57 8.04
N PHE A 122 19.22 31.15 8.82
CA PHE A 122 19.98 32.03 9.70
C PHE A 122 21.47 31.71 9.60
N ARG A 123 22.26 32.56 8.93
CA ARG A 123 23.72 32.50 9.05
C ARG A 123 24.09 32.96 10.46
N LYS A 124 24.68 32.09 11.27
CA LYS A 124 25.35 32.52 12.51
C LYS A 124 26.46 33.49 12.12
N LYS A 125 26.42 34.71 12.68
CA LYS A 125 27.52 35.67 12.62
C LYS A 125 28.75 35.11 13.31
#